data_AF-B6E5L9-F1
#
_entry.id   AF-B6E5L9-F1
#
_cell.length_a   1.000
_cell.length_b   1.000
_cell.length_c   1.000
_cell.angle_alpha   90.00
_cell.angle_beta   90.00
_cell.angle_gamma   90.00
#
_symmetry.space_group_name_H-M   'P 1'
#
loop_
_entity.id
_entity.type
_entity.pdbx_description
1 polymer ?
#
loop_
_entity_poly.entity_id
_entity_poly.type
_entity_poly.pdbx_seq_one_letter_code
_entity_poly.pdbx_strand_id
1 'polypeptide(L)'
;THGVNSTGSCSWKIYVKGGIVTWETQQTDYPRTRPELPNHEPRGCSRGASYSWYLYSGNRVKYPLVRSRLLKIWREARAAMPPVAAWKSIVESPVKRAAYVKKRGLGGFVRSTWDEVNEIIAAANAYTVKTYGPDRVFGFSPIPAMSMVSYAAGSRYLSLLGGVSMSFYDWYCDLPPASPQTWGEQTDVPESADWYNSGFLLLWGSNV
;
A
#
# COMPACT_ATOMS: atom_id res chain seq x y z
N THR A 1 1.28 11.17 -11.65
CA THR A 1 2.39 10.38 -11.08
C THR A 1 1.89 9.00 -10.69
N HIS A 2 2.78 8.09 -10.27
CA HIS A 2 2.45 6.72 -9.86
C HIS A 2 2.93 6.43 -8.44
N GLY A 3 2.01 6.04 -7.56
CA GLY A 3 2.31 5.63 -6.18
C GLY A 3 2.84 4.20 -6.11
N VAL A 4 3.99 3.94 -6.73
CA VAL A 4 4.64 2.62 -6.79
C VAL A 4 6.14 2.75 -6.47
N ASN A 5 6.67 1.81 -5.66
CA ASN A 5 8.07 1.81 -5.24
C ASN A 5 9.00 1.54 -6.45
N SER A 6 9.47 2.60 -7.08
CA SER A 6 10.22 2.55 -8.33
C SER A 6 11.32 3.60 -8.44
N THR A 7 11.47 4.45 -7.42
CA THR A 7 12.31 5.67 -7.39
C THR A 7 12.03 6.72 -8.47
N GLY A 8 11.18 6.40 -9.46
CA GLY A 8 10.97 7.24 -10.63
C GLY A 8 10.34 8.61 -10.35
N SER A 9 9.32 8.70 -9.48
CA SER A 9 8.63 9.96 -9.15
C SER A 9 8.22 10.80 -10.40
N CYS A 10 7.86 10.12 -11.48
CA CYS A 10 7.59 10.76 -12.77
C CYS A 10 6.20 11.41 -12.79
N SER A 11 6.11 12.66 -13.22
CA SER A 11 4.87 13.34 -13.55
C SER A 11 4.35 12.93 -14.95
N TRP A 12 3.04 12.80 -15.08
CA TRP A 12 2.36 12.31 -16.28
C TRP A 12 1.13 13.17 -16.59
N LYS A 13 0.88 13.38 -17.88
CA LYS A 13 -0.36 13.90 -18.44
C LYS A 13 -1.35 12.73 -18.55
N ILE A 14 -2.46 12.82 -17.84
CA ILE A 14 -3.53 11.82 -17.91
C ILE A 14 -4.57 12.31 -18.92
N TYR A 15 -4.81 11.52 -19.96
CA TYR A 15 -5.75 11.89 -21.02
C TYR A 15 -7.14 11.33 -20.70
N VAL A 16 -8.12 12.22 -20.70
CA VAL A 16 -9.54 11.88 -20.56
C VAL A 16 -10.22 12.13 -21.90
N LYS A 17 -10.85 11.11 -22.46
CA LYS A 17 -11.61 11.18 -23.72
C LYS A 17 -12.93 10.46 -23.54
N GLY A 18 -14.04 11.15 -23.86
CA GLY A 18 -15.38 10.60 -23.64
C GLY A 18 -15.73 10.39 -22.17
N GLY A 19 -15.15 11.18 -21.27
CA GLY A 19 -15.40 11.09 -19.82
C GLY A 19 -14.69 9.93 -19.11
N ILE A 20 -13.84 9.18 -19.82
CA ILE A 20 -13.01 8.11 -19.26
C ILE A 20 -11.54 8.40 -19.48
N VAL A 21 -10.69 7.92 -18.57
CA VAL A 21 -9.23 7.95 -18.77
C VAL A 21 -8.88 6.93 -19.85
N THR A 22 -8.08 7.34 -20.85
CA THR A 22 -7.76 6.49 -22.00
C THR A 22 -6.29 6.10 -22.08
N TRP A 23 -5.36 7.04 -21.87
CA TRP A 23 -3.91 6.78 -21.85
C TRP A 23 -3.18 7.88 -21.08
N GLU A 24 -1.86 7.74 -20.97
CA GLU A 24 -0.98 8.74 -20.40
C GLU A 24 0.26 9.00 -21.27
N THR A 25 0.81 10.21 -21.18
CA THR A 25 2.15 10.55 -21.68
C THR A 25 2.90 11.31 -20.60
N GLN A 26 4.23 11.32 -20.61
CA GLN A 26 4.99 12.04 -19.60
C GLN A 26 4.71 13.55 -19.65
N GLN A 27 4.82 14.20 -18.48
CA GLN A 27 5.03 15.64 -18.40
C GLN A 27 6.49 15.97 -18.72
N THR A 28 6.73 17.17 -19.23
CA THR A 28 8.06 17.65 -19.64
C THR A 28 8.40 19.02 -19.07
N ASP A 29 7.61 19.49 -18.10
CA ASP A 29 7.63 20.83 -17.52
C ASP A 29 8.29 20.88 -16.13
N TYR A 30 9.15 19.90 -15.82
CA TYR A 30 9.97 19.96 -14.62
C TYR A 30 10.80 21.26 -14.63
N PRO A 31 11.00 21.92 -13.46
CA PRO A 31 11.96 23.01 -13.35
C PRO A 31 13.31 22.60 -13.96
N ARG A 32 13.84 23.46 -14.83
CA ARG A 32 15.08 23.18 -15.54
C ARG A 32 16.24 23.09 -14.56
N THR A 33 17.20 22.22 -14.88
CA THR A 33 18.48 22.16 -14.20
C THR A 33 19.35 23.37 -14.59
N ARG A 34 20.54 23.51 -14.01
CA ARG A 34 21.51 24.54 -14.43
C ARG A 34 21.89 24.37 -15.91
N PRO A 35 22.29 25.43 -16.63
CA PRO A 35 22.52 25.39 -18.07
C PRO A 35 23.48 24.28 -18.57
N GLU A 36 24.41 23.85 -17.71
CA GLU A 36 25.47 22.87 -17.98
C GLU A 36 25.01 21.43 -17.76
N LEU A 37 23.82 21.23 -17.18
CA LEU A 37 23.24 19.91 -16.93
C LEU A 37 22.10 19.62 -17.91
N PRO A 38 21.91 18.34 -18.29
CA PRO A 38 20.68 17.93 -18.96
C PRO A 38 19.47 18.14 -18.04
N ASN A 39 18.31 18.42 -18.63
CA ASN A 39 17.05 18.47 -17.90
C ASN A 39 16.53 17.05 -17.62
N HIS A 40 15.61 16.93 -16.65
CA HIS A 40 15.03 15.64 -16.25
C HIS A 40 13.98 15.09 -17.23
N GLU A 41 13.35 15.95 -18.03
CA GLU A 41 12.30 15.53 -18.94
C GLU A 41 12.82 14.53 -20.00
N PRO A 42 12.01 13.55 -20.44
CA PRO A 42 10.61 13.30 -20.03
C PRO A 42 10.46 12.39 -18.80
N ARG A 43 11.53 11.80 -18.25
CA ARG A 43 11.47 10.64 -17.34
C ARG A 43 10.53 9.54 -17.89
N GLY A 44 9.86 8.81 -17.00
CA GLY A 44 8.89 7.77 -17.33
C GLY A 44 9.53 6.40 -17.60
N CYS A 45 8.69 5.37 -17.68
CA CYS A 45 9.11 4.01 -18.00
C CYS A 45 7.93 3.24 -18.60
N SER A 46 8.22 2.09 -19.22
CA SER A 46 7.20 1.23 -19.85
C SER A 46 6.10 0.78 -18.88
N ARG A 47 6.42 0.62 -17.59
CA ARG A 47 5.45 0.23 -16.55
C ARG A 47 4.50 1.38 -16.21
N GLY A 48 5.01 2.61 -16.20
CA GLY A 48 4.17 3.79 -15.99
C GLY A 48 3.24 4.07 -17.17
N ALA A 49 3.71 3.83 -18.40
CA ALA A 49 2.94 4.04 -19.63
C ALA A 49 1.76 3.06 -19.84
N SER A 50 1.66 2.01 -19.02
CA SER A 50 0.59 1.02 -19.08
C SER A 50 -0.41 1.13 -17.93
N TYR A 51 -0.27 2.13 -17.05
CA TYR A 51 -1.05 2.21 -15.81
C TYR A 51 -2.54 2.46 -16.07
N SER A 52 -2.89 3.22 -17.12
CA SER A 52 -4.27 3.43 -17.58
C SER A 52 -5.08 2.13 -17.76
N TRP A 53 -4.42 1.02 -18.10
CA TRP A 53 -5.05 -0.29 -18.25
C TRP A 53 -5.85 -0.71 -17.01
N TYR A 54 -5.33 -0.43 -15.80
CA TYR A 54 -5.92 -0.90 -14.55
C TYR A 54 -7.30 -0.31 -14.23
N LEU A 55 -7.65 0.84 -14.80
CA LEU A 55 -8.86 1.57 -14.41
C LEU A 55 -10.13 0.77 -14.70
N TYR A 56 -10.16 0.09 -15.84
CA TYR A 56 -11.35 -0.63 -16.33
C TYR A 56 -11.07 -2.09 -16.69
N SER A 57 -9.86 -2.60 -16.43
CA SER A 57 -9.53 -3.99 -16.74
C SER A 57 -10.39 -5.00 -15.97
N GLY A 58 -10.41 -6.24 -16.46
CA GLY A 58 -11.14 -7.35 -15.83
C GLY A 58 -10.70 -7.65 -14.39
N ASN A 59 -9.51 -7.19 -13.98
CA ASN A 59 -8.98 -7.43 -12.64
C ASN A 59 -9.22 -6.25 -11.66
N ARG A 60 -9.97 -5.23 -12.07
CA ARG A 60 -10.29 -4.08 -11.21
C ARG A 60 -11.17 -4.51 -10.04
N VAL A 61 -10.74 -4.22 -8.81
CA VAL A 61 -11.60 -4.35 -7.62
C VAL A 61 -12.63 -3.22 -7.62
N LYS A 62 -13.91 -3.58 -7.79
CA LYS A 62 -15.05 -2.65 -7.92
C LYS A 62 -15.86 -2.46 -6.63
N TYR A 63 -15.85 -3.45 -5.76
CA TYR A 63 -16.68 -3.51 -4.56
C TYR A 63 -15.88 -4.07 -3.38
N PRO A 64 -16.26 -3.78 -2.12
CA PRO A 64 -15.73 -4.51 -0.99
C PRO A 64 -16.10 -6.00 -1.11
N LEU A 65 -15.11 -6.86 -0.91
CA LEU A 65 -15.23 -8.31 -1.03
C LEU A 65 -14.91 -8.96 0.31
N VAL A 66 -15.75 -9.91 0.73
CA VAL A 66 -15.53 -10.69 1.95
C VAL A 66 -15.59 -12.17 1.60
N ARG A 67 -14.84 -13.00 2.33
CA ARG A 67 -14.95 -14.46 2.19
C ARG A 67 -16.36 -14.89 2.59
N SER A 68 -17.06 -15.63 1.70
CA SER A 68 -18.45 -16.06 1.93
C SER A 68 -18.65 -16.79 3.26
N ARG A 69 -17.70 -17.63 3.65
CA ARG A 69 -17.72 -18.36 4.93
C ARG A 69 -17.67 -17.45 6.15
N LEU A 70 -16.88 -16.38 6.11
CA LEU A 70 -16.85 -15.37 7.18
C LEU A 70 -18.14 -14.56 7.19
N LEU A 71 -18.62 -14.16 6.02
CA LEU A 71 -19.80 -13.31 5.92
C LEU A 71 -21.07 -14.03 6.41
N LYS A 72 -21.20 -15.33 6.11
CA LYS A 72 -22.29 -16.17 6.60
C LYS A 72 -22.34 -16.20 8.14
N ILE A 73 -21.23 -16.59 8.77
CA ILE A 73 -21.17 -16.67 10.25
C ILE A 73 -21.27 -15.30 10.92
N TRP A 74 -20.79 -14.23 10.26
CA TRP A 74 -20.95 -12.86 10.71
C TRP A 74 -22.42 -12.44 10.76
N ARG A 75 -23.16 -12.63 9.67
CA ARG A 75 -24.59 -12.25 9.59
C ARG A 75 -25.44 -13.07 10.56
N GLU A 76 -25.17 -14.37 10.69
CA GLU A 76 -25.83 -15.23 11.68
C GLU A 76 -25.61 -14.73 13.11
N ALA A 77 -24.37 -14.34 13.46
CA ALA A 77 -24.08 -13.80 14.79
C ALA A 77 -24.66 -12.39 14.99
N ARG A 78 -24.58 -11.50 13.98
CA ARG A 78 -25.11 -10.13 14.08
C ARG A 78 -26.61 -10.06 14.20
N ALA A 79 -27.35 -11.04 13.70
CA ALA A 79 -28.80 -11.10 13.88
C ALA A 79 -29.23 -11.16 15.36
N ALA A 80 -28.37 -11.72 16.24
CA ALA A 80 -28.69 -11.92 17.65
C ALA A 80 -27.84 -11.10 18.62
N MET A 81 -26.70 -10.55 18.16
CA MET A 81 -25.69 -9.96 19.04
C MET A 81 -25.18 -8.62 18.53
N PRO A 82 -24.80 -7.68 19.42
CA PRO A 82 -24.12 -6.45 19.02
C PRO A 82 -22.75 -6.75 18.40
N PRO A 83 -22.16 -5.83 17.61
CA PRO A 83 -21.02 -6.12 16.73
C PRO A 83 -19.80 -6.78 17.39
N VAL A 84 -19.35 -6.21 18.52
CA VAL A 84 -18.17 -6.73 19.24
C VAL A 84 -18.46 -8.11 19.85
N ALA A 85 -19.67 -8.35 20.35
CA ALA A 85 -20.08 -9.65 20.88
C ALA A 85 -20.26 -10.70 19.76
N ALA A 86 -20.80 -10.28 18.61
CA ALA A 86 -20.90 -11.13 17.43
C ALA A 86 -19.50 -11.60 16.97
N TRP A 87 -18.54 -10.66 16.87
CA TRP A 87 -17.16 -10.99 16.53
C TRP A 87 -16.53 -11.95 17.54
N LYS A 88 -16.67 -11.67 18.84
CA LYS A 88 -16.20 -12.54 19.94
C LYS A 88 -16.71 -13.97 19.77
N SER A 89 -18.01 -14.14 19.53
CA SER A 89 -18.64 -15.47 19.35
C SER A 89 -18.08 -16.29 18.18
N ILE A 90 -17.48 -15.62 17.19
CA ILE A 90 -16.88 -16.24 16.01
C ILE A 90 -15.42 -16.60 16.29
N VAL A 91 -14.64 -15.67 16.82
CA VAL A 91 -13.19 -15.86 16.97
C VAL A 91 -12.80 -16.73 18.16
N GLU A 92 -13.61 -16.76 19.22
CA GLU A 92 -13.39 -17.64 20.37
C GLU A 92 -13.87 -19.07 20.13
N SER A 93 -14.64 -19.33 19.08
CA SER A 93 -15.03 -20.69 18.67
C SER A 93 -13.98 -21.27 17.72
N PRO A 94 -13.22 -22.32 18.12
CA PRO A 94 -12.22 -22.93 17.24
C PRO A 94 -12.82 -23.45 15.93
N VAL A 95 -14.04 -23.98 16.00
CA VAL A 95 -14.79 -24.50 14.84
C VAL A 95 -15.16 -23.37 13.88
N LYS A 96 -15.79 -22.29 14.36
CA LYS A 96 -16.19 -21.16 13.51
C LYS A 96 -14.97 -20.44 12.93
N ARG A 97 -13.92 -20.24 13.74
CA ARG A 97 -12.66 -19.63 13.29
C ARG A 97 -11.99 -20.47 12.19
N ALA A 98 -11.88 -21.78 12.38
CA ALA A 98 -11.29 -22.67 11.38
C ALA A 98 -12.08 -22.67 10.05
N ALA A 99 -13.41 -22.52 10.12
CA ALA A 99 -14.29 -22.57 8.94
C ALA A 99 -13.99 -21.50 7.88
N TYR A 100 -13.52 -20.32 8.28
CA TYR A 100 -13.12 -19.27 7.33
C TYR A 100 -11.60 -19.13 7.14
N VAL A 101 -10.80 -19.38 8.19
CA VAL A 101 -9.33 -19.26 8.11
C VAL A 101 -8.74 -20.29 7.15
N LYS A 102 -9.18 -21.56 7.20
CA LYS A 102 -8.71 -22.63 6.30
C LYS A 102 -9.11 -22.43 4.82
N LYS A 103 -9.89 -21.40 4.51
CA LYS A 103 -10.34 -21.08 3.15
C LYS A 103 -9.67 -19.84 2.56
N ARG A 104 -8.66 -19.27 3.23
CA ARG A 104 -7.81 -18.22 2.67
C ARG A 104 -7.02 -18.78 1.47
N GLY A 105 -7.02 -18.04 0.36
CA GLY A 105 -6.40 -18.47 -0.90
C GLY A 105 -7.26 -19.40 -1.79
N LEU A 106 -8.44 -19.85 -1.33
CA LEU A 106 -9.24 -20.88 -2.02
C LEU A 106 -10.53 -20.34 -2.68
N GLY A 107 -10.55 -19.07 -3.12
CA GLY A 107 -11.74 -18.47 -3.77
C GLY A 107 -12.97 -18.32 -2.85
N GLY A 108 -14.13 -18.00 -3.44
CA GLY A 108 -15.37 -17.78 -2.67
C GLY A 108 -15.47 -16.40 -2.01
N PHE A 109 -14.97 -15.37 -2.71
CA PHE A 109 -15.30 -13.99 -2.37
C PHE A 109 -16.72 -13.66 -2.81
N VAL A 110 -17.44 -12.91 -1.98
CA VAL A 110 -18.76 -12.36 -2.29
C VAL A 110 -18.73 -10.87 -2.07
N ARG A 111 -19.54 -10.15 -2.86
CA ARG A 111 -19.75 -8.72 -2.71
C ARG A 111 -20.39 -8.40 -1.37
N SER A 112 -19.92 -7.33 -0.74
CA SER A 112 -20.46 -6.75 0.49
C SER A 112 -20.71 -5.24 0.26
N THR A 113 -21.02 -4.51 1.34
CA THR A 113 -21.17 -3.05 1.36
C THR A 113 -20.09 -2.43 2.26
N TRP A 114 -19.85 -1.13 2.10
CA TRP A 114 -18.89 -0.42 2.96
C TRP A 114 -19.32 -0.47 4.44
N ASP A 115 -20.60 -0.30 4.73
CA ASP A 115 -21.11 -0.36 6.11
C ASP A 115 -20.86 -1.72 6.76
N GLU A 116 -21.10 -2.82 6.03
CA GLU A 116 -20.91 -4.17 6.54
C GLU A 116 -19.43 -4.47 6.81
N VAL A 117 -18.52 -4.12 5.89
CA VAL A 117 -17.08 -4.36 6.11
C VAL A 117 -16.48 -3.44 7.17
N ASN A 118 -16.94 -2.18 7.26
CA ASN A 118 -16.49 -1.24 8.28
C ASN A 118 -16.92 -1.70 9.68
N GLU A 119 -18.17 -2.18 9.84
CA GLU A 119 -18.64 -2.73 11.12
C GLU A 119 -17.84 -3.98 11.52
N ILE A 120 -17.55 -4.90 10.58
CA ILE A 120 -16.73 -6.09 10.84
C ILE A 120 -15.32 -5.69 11.30
N ILE A 121 -14.64 -4.81 10.57
CA ILE A 121 -13.26 -4.38 10.87
C ILE A 121 -13.21 -3.65 12.20
N ALA A 122 -14.13 -2.72 12.45
CA ALA A 122 -14.18 -1.97 13.72
C ALA A 122 -14.48 -2.89 14.91
N ALA A 123 -15.43 -3.83 14.78
CA ALA A 123 -15.73 -4.81 15.82
C ALA A 123 -14.55 -5.73 16.13
N ALA A 124 -13.83 -6.17 15.07
CA ALA A 124 -12.64 -6.98 15.22
C ALA A 124 -11.51 -6.25 15.95
N ASN A 125 -11.27 -4.98 15.58
CA ASN A 125 -10.24 -4.15 16.21
C ASN A 125 -10.61 -3.84 17.67
N ALA A 126 -11.86 -3.43 17.93
CA ALA A 126 -12.33 -3.12 19.29
C ALA A 126 -12.26 -4.35 20.22
N TYR A 127 -12.68 -5.52 19.75
CA TYR A 127 -12.54 -6.77 20.50
C TYR A 127 -11.08 -7.07 20.82
N THR A 128 -10.21 -6.99 19.80
CA THR A 128 -8.79 -7.32 19.93
C THR A 128 -8.09 -6.39 20.92
N VAL A 129 -8.28 -5.08 20.77
CA VAL A 129 -7.74 -4.04 21.66
C VAL A 129 -8.18 -4.27 23.10
N LYS A 130 -9.48 -4.50 23.32
CA LYS A 130 -10.04 -4.69 24.66
C LYS A 130 -9.53 -5.97 25.34
N THR A 131 -9.31 -7.04 24.57
CA THR A 131 -9.04 -8.38 25.13
C THR A 131 -7.55 -8.68 25.24
N TYR A 132 -6.74 -8.20 24.28
CA TYR A 132 -5.33 -8.56 24.16
C TYR A 132 -4.37 -7.37 24.15
N GLY A 133 -4.89 -6.14 24.05
CA GLY A 133 -4.09 -4.94 23.89
C GLY A 133 -4.06 -4.41 22.45
N PRO A 134 -3.82 -3.10 22.27
CA PRO A 134 -3.89 -2.46 20.97
C PRO A 134 -2.74 -2.88 20.03
N ASP A 135 -1.59 -3.29 20.57
CA ASP A 135 -0.42 -3.76 19.83
C ASP A 135 -0.64 -5.13 19.13
N ARG A 136 -1.77 -5.80 19.37
CA ARG A 136 -2.22 -6.99 18.60
C ARG A 136 -2.95 -6.60 17.31
N VAL A 137 -3.15 -5.31 17.06
CA VAL A 137 -3.60 -4.75 15.78
C VAL A 137 -2.40 -4.08 15.12
N PHE A 138 -2.03 -4.56 13.94
CA PHE A 138 -0.88 -4.04 13.21
C PHE A 138 -1.23 -3.83 11.73
N GLY A 139 -0.47 -2.96 11.07
CA GLY A 139 -0.58 -2.72 9.64
C GLY A 139 0.78 -2.68 8.96
N PHE A 140 0.80 -3.15 7.72
CA PHE A 140 1.94 -3.06 6.82
C PHE A 140 1.58 -2.18 5.64
N SER A 141 2.28 -1.05 5.52
CA SER A 141 2.21 -0.18 4.35
C SER A 141 3.63 0.35 4.14
N PRO A 142 4.26 0.13 2.98
CA PRO A 142 5.66 0.51 2.77
C PRO A 142 5.77 1.89 2.08
N ILE A 143 6.99 2.43 2.05
CA ILE A 143 7.44 3.55 1.20
C ILE A 143 6.45 4.73 1.16
N PRO A 144 6.40 5.59 2.20
CA PRO A 144 5.52 6.75 2.22
C PRO A 144 5.80 7.75 1.08
N ALA A 145 7.05 7.82 0.60
CA ALA A 145 7.47 8.79 -0.42
C ALA A 145 6.67 8.72 -1.73
N MET A 146 6.15 7.54 -2.11
CA MET A 146 5.41 7.38 -3.37
C MET A 146 3.96 7.89 -3.29
N SER A 147 3.37 7.97 -2.09
CA SER A 147 1.99 8.41 -1.88
C SER A 147 1.75 8.73 -0.39
N MET A 148 2.27 9.87 0.05
CA MET A 148 2.40 10.23 1.48
C MET A 148 1.08 10.13 2.26
N VAL A 149 0.01 10.74 1.75
CA VAL A 149 -1.29 10.75 2.43
C VAL A 149 -1.94 9.36 2.41
N SER A 150 -1.73 8.58 1.34
CA SER A 150 -2.22 7.20 1.27
C SER A 150 -1.56 6.31 2.33
N TYR A 151 -0.26 6.46 2.56
CA TYR A 151 0.44 5.82 3.68
C TYR A 151 -0.07 6.33 5.03
N ALA A 152 -0.23 7.67 5.16
CA ALA A 152 -0.64 8.32 6.40
C ALA A 152 -2.03 7.89 6.86
N ALA A 153 -2.94 7.55 5.94
CA ALA A 153 -4.30 7.14 6.26
C ALA A 153 -4.35 5.94 7.23
N GLY A 154 -3.63 4.87 6.91
CA GLY A 154 -3.58 3.66 7.73
C GLY A 154 -2.71 3.82 8.98
N SER A 155 -1.53 4.42 8.83
CA SER A 155 -0.60 4.63 9.95
C SER A 155 -1.19 5.55 11.01
N ARG A 156 -1.86 6.65 10.63
CA ARG A 156 -2.54 7.53 11.59
C ARG A 156 -3.65 6.80 12.35
N TYR A 157 -4.48 6.01 11.67
CA TYR A 157 -5.53 5.22 12.31
C TYR A 157 -4.94 4.26 13.36
N LEU A 158 -3.90 3.51 12.99
CA LEU A 158 -3.25 2.56 13.88
C LEU A 158 -2.58 3.26 15.06
N SER A 159 -1.83 4.32 14.82
CA SER A 159 -1.15 5.06 15.90
C SER A 159 -2.13 5.68 16.89
N LEU A 160 -3.28 6.19 16.44
CA LEU A 160 -4.33 6.69 17.34
C LEU A 160 -4.99 5.56 18.16
N LEU A 161 -5.11 4.36 17.57
CA LEU A 161 -5.60 3.17 18.24
C LEU A 161 -4.59 2.59 19.25
N GLY A 162 -3.30 2.93 19.12
CA GLY A 162 -2.18 2.30 19.83
C GLY A 162 -1.67 1.01 19.16
N GLY A 163 -2.04 0.77 17.90
CA GLY A 163 -1.57 -0.36 17.09
C GLY A 163 -0.16 -0.16 16.52
N VAL A 164 0.37 -1.22 15.91
CA VAL A 164 1.75 -1.26 15.40
C VAL A 164 1.81 -0.93 13.91
N SER A 165 2.62 0.07 13.55
CA SER A 165 3.03 0.33 12.16
C SER A 165 4.33 -0.41 11.87
N MET A 166 4.29 -1.41 10.98
CA MET A 166 5.48 -2.22 10.67
C MET A 166 6.47 -1.45 9.78
N SER A 167 7.78 -1.71 9.97
CA SER A 167 8.86 -1.18 9.13
C SER A 167 8.86 -1.84 7.74
N PHE A 168 9.62 -1.26 6.81
CA PHE A 168 9.70 -1.75 5.43
C PHE A 168 11.11 -1.74 4.84
N TYR A 169 11.95 -0.76 5.17
CA TYR A 169 13.24 -0.56 4.48
C TYR A 169 14.28 -1.62 4.86
N ASP A 170 14.33 -1.94 6.15
CA ASP A 170 15.03 -3.11 6.71
C ASP A 170 14.46 -4.43 6.19
N TRP A 171 13.13 -4.57 6.17
CA TRP A 171 12.45 -5.79 5.73
C TRP A 171 12.68 -6.12 4.25
N TYR A 172 12.71 -5.11 3.39
CA TYR A 172 12.97 -5.28 1.96
C TYR A 172 14.46 -5.51 1.64
N CYS A 173 15.34 -5.38 2.63
CA CYS A 173 16.79 -5.35 2.43
C CYS A 173 17.23 -4.17 1.54
N ASP A 174 16.41 -3.12 1.47
CA ASP A 174 16.78 -1.86 0.80
C ASP A 174 17.69 -1.03 1.72
N LEU A 175 17.56 -1.18 3.05
CA LEU A 175 18.47 -0.60 4.04
C LEU A 175 19.86 -1.25 3.93
N PRO A 176 20.92 -0.52 3.56
CA PRO A 176 22.28 -1.03 3.66
C PRO A 176 22.79 -0.80 5.10
N PRO A 177 22.95 -1.83 5.96
CA PRO A 177 23.33 -1.62 7.36
C PRO A 177 24.69 -0.91 7.53
N ALA A 178 25.54 -0.97 6.49
CA ALA A 178 26.81 -0.25 6.43
C ALA A 178 26.65 1.27 6.48
N SER A 179 25.54 1.84 6.00
CA SER A 179 25.31 3.29 6.01
C SER A 179 25.14 3.82 7.44
N PRO A 180 24.25 3.26 8.28
CA PRO A 180 24.20 3.62 9.71
C PRO A 180 25.50 3.32 10.45
N GLN A 181 26.20 2.23 10.13
CA GLN A 181 27.46 1.87 10.79
C GLN A 181 28.59 2.88 10.52
N THR A 182 28.63 3.43 9.31
CA THR A 182 29.72 4.32 8.87
C THR A 182 29.41 5.78 9.14
N TRP A 183 28.15 6.20 8.94
CA TRP A 183 27.76 7.61 8.95
C TRP A 183 26.67 7.95 9.97
N GLY A 184 26.06 6.96 10.63
CA GLY A 184 24.90 7.20 11.49
C GLY A 184 23.65 7.67 10.71
N GLU A 185 23.61 7.46 9.40
CA GLU A 185 22.54 7.85 8.49
C GLU A 185 21.80 6.60 7.98
N GLN A 186 20.48 6.68 7.77
CA GLN A 186 19.71 5.57 7.22
C GLN A 186 20.13 5.31 5.77
N THR A 187 19.99 6.33 4.91
CA THR A 187 20.45 6.35 3.52
C THR A 187 20.31 7.78 3.01
N ASP A 188 21.42 8.37 2.59
CA ASP A 188 21.45 9.59 1.80
C ASP A 188 22.40 9.38 0.61
N VAL A 189 22.00 9.80 -0.58
CA VAL A 189 22.69 9.49 -1.85
C VAL A 189 22.61 10.68 -2.81
N PRO A 190 23.61 10.86 -3.69
CA PRO A 190 23.56 11.90 -4.72
C PRO A 190 22.40 11.65 -5.70
N GLU A 191 21.78 12.73 -6.18
CA GLU A 191 20.74 12.68 -7.19
C GLU A 191 21.27 12.22 -8.57
N SER A 192 20.37 11.77 -9.46
CA SER A 192 20.77 11.30 -10.80
C SER A 192 21.45 12.39 -11.63
N ALA A 193 21.11 13.66 -11.42
CA ALA A 193 21.73 14.77 -12.13
C ALA A 193 23.22 14.95 -11.75
N ASP A 194 23.60 14.51 -10.54
CA ASP A 194 24.98 14.64 -10.06
C ASP A 194 25.93 13.61 -10.70
N TRP A 195 25.39 12.52 -11.26
CA TRP A 195 26.20 11.56 -12.03
C TRP A 195 26.91 12.24 -13.21
N TYR A 196 26.31 13.28 -13.79
CA TYR A 196 26.90 14.07 -14.88
C TYR A 196 28.16 14.84 -14.46
N ASN A 197 28.32 15.11 -13.16
CA ASN A 197 29.49 15.84 -12.63
C ASN A 197 30.67 14.92 -12.36
N SER A 198 30.49 13.60 -12.42
CA SER A 198 31.54 12.65 -12.12
C SER A 198 32.52 12.49 -13.28
N GLY A 199 33.82 12.58 -12.99
CA GLY A 199 34.87 12.21 -13.94
C GLY A 199 35.08 10.69 -14.09
N PHE A 200 34.51 9.89 -13.19
CA PHE A 200 34.59 8.42 -13.24
C PHE A 200 33.37 7.78 -12.55
N LEU A 201 32.72 6.82 -13.22
CA LEU A 201 31.57 6.08 -12.67
C LEU A 201 31.83 4.57 -12.74
N LEU A 202 31.54 3.87 -11.65
CA LEU A 202 31.52 2.41 -11.60
C LEU A 202 30.10 1.94 -11.27
N LEU A 203 29.49 1.18 -12.19
CA LEU A 203 28.20 0.53 -11.96
C LEU A 203 28.44 -0.88 -11.41
N TRP A 204 28.23 -1.06 -10.10
CA TRP A 204 28.46 -2.33 -9.42
C TRP A 204 27.16 -2.86 -8.83
N GLY A 205 26.65 -3.98 -9.38
CA GLY A 205 25.41 -4.58 -8.90
C GLY A 205 24.16 -3.72 -9.11
N SER A 206 24.25 -2.68 -9.96
CA SER A 206 23.15 -1.78 -10.32
C SER A 206 22.87 -1.90 -11.83
N ASN A 207 21.61 -2.19 -12.18
CA ASN A 207 21.16 -2.40 -13.55
C ASN A 207 20.41 -1.16 -14.06
N VAL A 208 21.17 -0.07 -14.24
CA VAL A 208 20.70 1.22 -14.78
C VAL A 208 20.29 1.09 -16.24
#